data_AF-A0A7K1UMH7-F1
#
_entry.id   AF-A0A7K1UMH7-F1
#
_cell.length_a   1.000
_cell.length_b   1.000
_cell.length_c   1.000
_cell.angle_alpha   90.00
_cell.angle_beta   90.00
_cell.angle_gamma   90.00
#
_symmetry.space_group_name_H-M   'P 1'
#
loop_
_entity.id
_entity.type
_entity.pdbx_description
1 polymer ?
#
loop_
_entity_poly.entity_id
_entity_poly.type
_entity_poly.pdbx_seq_one_letter_code
_entity_poly.pdbx_strand_id
1 'polypeptide(L)'
;MTVTVEGGSTAGSTMEAMGVVKKSVSLPADLAAQIEKHAEAEGKTFSSWLAEHAEHRVRILEGLAAVEEYEATYGPIPQWAQDQAEEILRGERDQFEDPGQAGDVQKEAA
;
A
#
# COMPACT_ATOMS: atom_id res chain seq x y z
N MET A 1 48.37 10.08 38.25
CA MET A 1 46.97 10.53 38.09
C MET A 1 46.32 9.59 37.09
N THR A 2 45.77 8.50 37.60
CA THR A 2 45.20 7.40 36.81
C THR A 2 43.72 7.68 36.59
N VAL A 3 43.28 7.71 35.34
CA VAL A 3 41.86 7.59 35.00
C VAL A 3 41.72 6.40 34.07
N THR A 4 41.24 5.32 34.66
CA THR A 4 40.68 4.14 34.00
C THR A 4 39.37 4.56 33.33
N VAL A 5 39.19 4.21 32.05
CA VAL A 5 37.87 4.24 31.41
C VAL A 5 37.48 2.80 31.14
N GLU A 6 36.49 2.35 31.90
CA GLU A 6 35.82 1.06 31.75
C GLU A 6 34.76 1.11 30.65
N GLY A 7 34.40 -0.08 30.16
CA GLY A 7 33.02 -0.36 29.81
C GLY A 7 32.74 -0.39 28.31
N GLY A 8 32.74 -1.61 27.75
CA GLY A 8 32.25 -1.88 26.41
C GLY A 8 30.79 -1.45 26.22
N SER A 9 30.51 -0.93 25.03
CA SER A 9 29.16 -0.79 24.51
C SER A 9 29.07 -1.61 23.22
N THR A 10 28.88 -2.90 23.38
CA THR A 10 28.09 -3.69 22.44
C THR A 10 26.63 -3.56 22.88
N ALA A 11 26.06 -2.35 22.75
CA ALA A 11 24.63 -2.22 22.65
C ALA A 11 24.31 -2.51 21.18
N GLY A 12 23.77 -3.70 20.94
CA GLY A 12 23.41 -4.16 19.61
C GLY A 12 22.59 -3.09 18.89
N SER A 13 22.91 -2.87 17.61
CA SER A 13 21.99 -2.29 16.65
C SER A 13 20.61 -2.86 16.94
N THR A 14 19.76 -2.04 17.53
CA THR A 14 18.33 -2.29 17.63
C THR A 14 17.92 -2.69 16.22
N MET A 15 17.47 -3.93 16.09
CA MET A 15 16.56 -4.27 15.01
C MET A 15 15.45 -3.24 15.13
N GLU A 16 15.45 -2.21 14.28
CA GLU A 16 14.31 -1.33 14.12
C GLU A 16 13.20 -2.25 13.63
N ALA A 17 12.44 -2.77 14.61
CA ALA A 17 11.19 -3.42 14.35
C ALA A 17 10.43 -2.48 13.43
N MET A 18 10.01 -2.98 12.27
CA MET A 18 9.01 -2.35 11.40
C MET A 18 7.71 -2.22 12.22
N GLY A 19 7.71 -1.27 13.15
CA GLY A 19 6.84 -1.23 14.30
C GLY A 19 5.54 -0.52 13.95
N VAL A 20 4.42 -1.14 14.27
CA VAL A 20 3.11 -0.53 14.09
C VAL A 20 2.93 0.60 15.12
N VAL A 21 2.67 1.82 14.65
CA VAL A 21 2.37 2.97 15.52
C VAL A 21 0.86 3.14 15.64
N LYS A 22 0.31 2.93 16.84
CA LYS A 22 -1.12 3.16 17.10
C LYS A 22 -1.44 4.66 17.09
N LYS A 23 -2.40 5.06 16.27
CA LYS A 23 -2.98 6.41 16.24
C LYS A 23 -4.46 6.34 16.64
N SER A 24 -4.90 7.26 17.50
CA SER A 24 -6.31 7.41 17.84
C SER A 24 -6.90 8.49 16.96
N VAL A 25 -7.94 8.15 16.21
CA VAL A 25 -8.65 9.06 15.30
C VAL A 25 -10.15 8.91 15.51
N SER A 26 -10.89 10.00 15.34
CA SER A 26 -12.36 9.97 15.32
C SER A 26 -12.84 9.85 13.89
N LEU A 27 -13.75 8.91 13.63
CA LEU A 27 -14.37 8.68 12.32
C LEU A 27 -15.88 8.89 12.44
N PRO A 28 -16.56 9.40 11.39
CA PRO A 28 -18.01 9.37 11.30
C PRO A 28 -18.52 7.93 11.49
N ALA A 29 -19.59 7.76 12.28
CA ALA A 29 -20.11 6.44 12.63
C ALA A 29 -20.48 5.62 11.38
N ASP A 30 -21.15 6.25 10.41
CA ASP A 30 -21.53 5.60 9.15
C ASP A 30 -20.31 5.17 8.32
N LEU A 31 -19.21 5.92 8.37
CA LEU A 31 -17.98 5.57 7.66
C LEU A 31 -17.31 4.37 8.34
N ALA A 32 -17.23 4.36 9.67
CA ALA A 32 -16.66 3.24 10.40
C ALA A 32 -17.45 1.94 10.13
N ALA A 33 -18.78 2.01 10.11
CA ALA A 33 -19.62 0.85 9.79
C ALA A 33 -19.40 0.33 8.35
N GLN A 34 -19.22 1.23 7.38
CA GLN A 34 -18.92 0.85 6.01
C GLN A 34 -17.54 0.19 5.89
N ILE A 35 -16.51 0.75 6.55
CA ILE A 35 -15.16 0.17 6.56
C ILE A 35 -15.19 -1.24 7.15
N GLU A 36 -15.88 -1.45 8.28
CA GLU A 36 -16.02 -2.77 8.89
C GLU A 36 -16.63 -3.78 7.89
N LYS A 37 -17.73 -3.40 7.24
CA LYS A 37 -18.39 -4.27 6.25
C LYS A 37 -17.47 -4.64 5.08
N HIS A 38 -16.67 -3.71 4.57
CA HIS A 38 -15.72 -3.98 3.50
C HIS A 38 -14.55 -4.86 3.98
N ALA A 39 -14.02 -4.57 5.17
CA ALA A 39 -12.98 -5.38 5.78
C ALA A 39 -13.44 -6.84 5.98
N GLU A 40 -14.65 -7.04 6.54
CA GLU A 40 -15.25 -8.37 6.72
C GLU A 40 -15.46 -9.09 5.39
N ALA A 41 -15.96 -8.40 4.35
CA ALA A 41 -16.16 -8.98 3.03
C ALA A 41 -14.85 -9.44 2.37
N GLU A 42 -13.73 -8.80 2.71
CA GLU A 42 -12.39 -9.15 2.23
C GLU A 42 -11.60 -10.05 3.19
N GLY A 43 -12.19 -10.48 4.31
CA GLY A 43 -11.52 -11.30 5.33
C GLY A 43 -10.39 -10.58 6.08
N LYS A 44 -10.44 -9.25 6.14
CA LYS A 44 -9.44 -8.37 6.77
C LYS A 44 -9.98 -7.79 8.07
N THR A 45 -9.07 -7.36 8.94
CA THR A 45 -9.45 -6.53 10.10
C THR A 45 -9.66 -5.08 9.66
N PHE A 46 -10.48 -4.33 10.42
CA PHE A 46 -10.69 -2.90 10.20
C PHE A 46 -9.38 -2.13 9.99
N SER A 47 -8.41 -2.33 10.88
CA SER A 47 -7.13 -1.63 10.82
C SER A 47 -6.27 -2.04 9.64
N SER A 48 -6.29 -3.32 9.24
CA SER A 48 -5.52 -3.80 8.08
C SER A 48 -6.10 -3.22 6.79
N TRP A 49 -7.42 -3.30 6.63
CA TRP A 49 -8.12 -2.75 5.48
C TRP A 49 -7.87 -1.24 5.36
N LEU A 50 -7.98 -0.50 6.47
CA LEU A 50 -7.74 0.94 6.48
C LEU A 50 -6.26 1.28 6.18
N ALA A 51 -5.31 0.52 6.72
CA ALA A 51 -3.89 0.73 6.49
C ALA A 51 -3.53 0.52 5.01
N GLU A 52 -4.00 -0.56 4.38
CA GLU A 52 -3.76 -0.84 2.96
C GLU A 52 -4.31 0.29 2.06
N HIS A 53 -5.52 0.77 2.34
CA HIS A 53 -6.12 1.87 1.58
C HIS A 53 -5.39 3.19 1.80
N ALA A 54 -4.93 3.45 3.03
CA ALA A 54 -4.13 4.63 3.34
C ALA A 54 -2.77 4.57 2.64
N GLU A 55 -2.10 3.42 2.66
CA GLU A 55 -0.82 3.19 1.98
C GLU A 55 -0.95 3.38 0.47
N HIS A 56 -1.97 2.79 -0.14
CA HIS A 56 -2.27 2.97 -1.56
C HIS A 56 -2.46 4.46 -1.90
N ARG A 57 -3.20 5.20 -1.05
CA ARG A 57 -3.41 6.63 -1.26
C ARG A 57 -2.12 7.44 -1.11
N VAL A 58 -1.28 7.12 -0.13
CA VAL A 58 0.03 7.78 0.06
C VAL A 58 0.91 7.55 -1.17
N ARG A 59 1.00 6.32 -1.66
CA ARG A 59 1.81 5.98 -2.84
C ARG A 59 1.40 6.75 -4.09
N ILE A 60 0.10 6.96 -4.30
CA ILE A 60 -0.40 7.82 -5.39
C ILE A 60 0.08 9.25 -5.23
N LEU A 61 -0.04 9.81 -4.02
CA LEU A 61 0.38 11.20 -3.76
C LEU A 61 1.89 11.39 -3.95
N GLU A 62 2.70 10.45 -3.49
CA GLU A 62 4.15 10.45 -3.71
C GLU A 62 4.50 10.34 -5.20
N GLY A 63 3.79 9.48 -5.94
CA GLY A 63 3.97 9.36 -7.38
C GLY A 63 3.65 10.67 -8.12
N LEU A 64 2.57 11.34 -7.75
CA LEU A 64 2.20 12.64 -8.34
C LEU A 64 3.25 13.71 -8.04
N ALA A 65 3.75 13.76 -6.81
CA ALA A 65 4.82 14.70 -6.45
C ALA A 65 6.11 14.43 -7.23
N ALA A 66 6.46 13.16 -7.43
CA ALA A 66 7.63 12.78 -8.23
C ALA A 66 7.49 13.17 -9.71
N VAL A 67 6.29 13.06 -10.28
CA VAL A 67 6.01 13.53 -11.64
C VAL A 67 6.18 15.05 -11.73
N GLU A 68 5.63 15.80 -10.78
CA GLU A 68 5.78 17.26 -10.73
C GLU A 68 7.26 17.68 -10.66
N GLU A 69 8.05 17.03 -9.81
CA GLU A 69 9.50 17.28 -9.68
C GLU A 69 10.25 16.97 -10.98
N TYR A 70 9.92 15.86 -11.64
CA TYR A 70 10.49 15.50 -12.92
C TYR A 70 10.17 16.56 -13.97
N GLU A 71 8.91 16.97 -14.11
CA GLU A 71 8.49 17.92 -15.14
C GLU A 71 9.06 19.32 -14.91
N ALA A 72 9.23 19.74 -13.65
CA ALA A 72 9.92 20.97 -13.31
C ALA A 72 11.41 20.95 -13.73
N THR A 73 12.04 19.77 -13.72
CA THR A 73 13.48 19.61 -13.99
C THR A 73 13.78 19.38 -15.47
N TYR A 74 12.96 18.56 -16.14
CA TYR A 74 13.24 18.05 -17.49
C TYR A 74 12.21 18.51 -18.54
N GLY A 75 11.15 19.19 -18.11
CA GLY A 75 9.99 19.48 -18.96
C GLY A 75 8.96 18.35 -18.95
N PRO A 76 7.82 18.55 -19.64
CA PRO A 76 6.69 17.62 -19.60
C PRO A 76 7.08 16.22 -20.06
N ILE A 77 6.49 15.19 -19.46
CA ILE A 77 6.73 13.80 -19.86
C ILE A 77 6.28 13.63 -21.32
N PRO A 78 7.17 13.17 -22.22
CA PRO A 78 6.86 13.10 -23.65
C PRO A 78 5.82 12.00 -23.95
N GLN A 79 4.98 12.25 -24.97
CA GLN A 79 3.85 11.36 -25.30
C GLN A 79 4.26 9.90 -25.51
N TRP A 80 5.37 9.64 -26.21
CA TRP A 80 5.84 8.26 -26.45
C TRP A 80 6.12 7.49 -25.15
N ALA A 81 6.52 8.18 -24.09
CA ALA A 81 6.78 7.55 -22.79
C ALA A 81 5.47 7.24 -22.06
N GLN A 82 4.46 8.11 -22.22
CA GLN A 82 3.11 7.86 -21.72
C GLN A 82 2.47 6.66 -22.43
N ASP A 83 2.58 6.61 -23.77
CA ASP A 83 2.07 5.51 -24.58
C ASP A 83 2.72 4.16 -24.17
N GLN A 84 4.03 4.16 -23.92
CA GLN A 84 4.74 2.99 -23.42
C GLN A 84 4.28 2.58 -22.00
N ALA A 85 4.03 3.53 -21.11
CA ALA A 85 3.51 3.25 -19.78
C ALA A 85 2.11 2.63 -19.85
N GLU A 86 1.23 3.13 -20.73
CA GLU A 86 -0.09 2.55 -20.95
C GLU A 86 -0.03 1.12 -21.49
N GLU A 87 0.93 0.81 -22.37
CA GLU A 87 1.15 -0.55 -22.86
C GLU A 87 1.57 -1.49 -21.73
N ILE A 88 2.50 -1.06 -20.87
CA ILE A 88 2.94 -1.82 -19.69
C ILE A 88 1.75 -2.07 -18.75
N LEU A 89 1.00 -1.03 -18.39
CA LEU A 89 -0.14 -1.13 -17.49
C LEU A 89 -1.28 -2.00 -18.05
N ARG A 90 -1.44 -2.04 -19.38
CA ARG A 90 -2.38 -2.95 -20.05
C ARG A 90 -1.90 -4.40 -19.94
N GLY A 91 -0.63 -4.65 -20.25
CA GLY A 91 -0.04 -5.99 -20.11
C GLY A 91 -0.09 -6.50 -18.67
N GLU A 92 0.08 -5.60 -17.69
CA GLU A 92 -0.07 -5.94 -16.28
C GLU A 92 -1.51 -6.24 -15.86
N ARG A 93 -2.53 -5.72 -16.57
CA ARG A 93 -3.93 -6.04 -16.30
C ARG A 93 -4.29 -7.44 -16.80
N ASP A 94 -3.80 -7.81 -17.98
CA ASP A 94 -4.11 -9.08 -18.63
C ASP A 94 -3.48 -10.28 -17.90
N GLN A 95 -2.37 -10.10 -17.19
CA GLN A 95 -1.72 -11.14 -16.39
C GLN A 95 -2.45 -11.47 -15.06
N PHE A 96 -3.40 -10.64 -14.63
CA PHE A 96 -4.21 -10.87 -13.42
C PHE A 96 -5.66 -11.28 -13.73
N GLU A 97 -6.07 -11.32 -15.01
CA GLU A 97 -7.31 -11.99 -15.43
C GLU A 97 -7.10 -13.51 -15.42
N ASP A 98 -7.38 -14.13 -14.27
CA ASP A 98 -7.51 -15.59 -14.14
C ASP A 98 -8.76 -16.09 -14.90
N PRO A 99 -8.65 -17.02 -15.86
CA PRO A 99 -9.79 -17.57 -16.60
C PRO A 99 -10.64 -18.57 -15.80
N GLY A 100 -10.54 -18.61 -14.46
CA GLY A 100 -11.13 -19.63 -13.60
C GLY A 100 -12.40 -19.25 -12.82
N GLN A 101 -12.97 -18.05 -13.01
CA GLN A 101 -14.20 -17.63 -12.30
C GLN A 101 -15.43 -17.51 -13.22
N ALA A 102 -15.62 -18.45 -14.14
CA ALA A 102 -16.86 -18.61 -14.88
C ALA A 102 -17.26 -20.08 -14.95
N GLY A 103 -17.96 -20.55 -13.91
CA GLY A 103 -18.73 -21.79 -13.99
C GLY A 103 -18.59 -22.70 -12.78
N ASP A 104 -19.32 -22.40 -11.71
CA ASP A 104 -19.95 -23.43 -10.89
C ASP A 104 -21.04 -22.77 -10.02
N VAL A 105 -22.12 -22.38 -10.69
CA VAL A 105 -23.42 -22.25 -10.03
C VAL A 105 -24.40 -23.03 -10.88
N GLN A 106 -25.07 -24.00 -10.25
CA GLN A 106 -26.23 -24.79 -10.70
C GLN A 106 -25.96 -26.19 -11.28
N LYS A 107 -26.05 -27.20 -10.42
CA LYS A 107 -27.18 -28.16 -10.44
C LYS A 107 -27.20 -29.03 -9.17
N GLU A 108 -27.97 -28.59 -8.18
CA GLU A 108 -28.61 -29.49 -7.22
C GLU A 108 -30.10 -29.20 -7.25
N ALA A 109 -30.84 -29.98 -8.03
CA ALA A 109 -32.29 -30.15 -7.99
C ALA A 109 -32.70 -31.20 -9.04
N ALA A 110 -32.78 -32.45 -8.61
CA ALA A 110 -33.80 -33.44 -8.95
C ALA A 110 -33.44 -34.80 -8.31
#